data_AF-A0A0Q4S1V5-F1
#
_entry.id   AF-A0A0Q4S1V5-F1
#
_cell.length_a   1.000
_cell.length_b   1.000
_cell.length_c   1.000
_cell.angle_alpha   90.00
_cell.angle_beta   90.00
_cell.angle_gamma   90.00
#
_symmetry.space_group_name_H-M   'P 1'
#
loop_
_entity.id
_entity.type
_entity.pdbx_description
1 polymer ?
#
loop_
_entity_poly.entity_id
_entity_poly.type
_entity_poly.pdbx_seq_one_letter_code
_entity_poly.pdbx_strand_id
1 'polypeptide(L)'
;MTRAHLLQPVHDALEAFSHGTLSASGLSTTARAQTDLLAALPPRYAEVLHGLLDRLESSALFSEESCSFSQKDLVDSLRMWVEKARAAIA
;
A
#
# COMPACT_ATOMS: atom_id res chain seq x y z
N MET A 1 9.81 -14.32 16.34
CA MET A 1 9.15 -13.17 15.69
C MET A 1 8.20 -13.71 14.64
N THR A 2 6.92 -13.36 14.69
CA THR A 2 5.92 -13.78 13.70
C THR A 2 6.17 -13.07 12.35
N ARG A 3 5.87 -13.73 11.23
CA ARG A 3 6.02 -13.16 9.87
C ARG A 3 5.18 -11.89 9.67
N ALA A 4 4.19 -11.66 10.53
CA ALA A 4 3.41 -10.43 10.61
C ALA A 4 4.26 -9.14 10.73
N HIS A 5 5.48 -9.20 11.26
CA HIS A 5 6.38 -8.03 11.31
C HIS A 5 6.75 -7.51 9.90
N LEU A 6 6.76 -8.38 8.89
CA LEU A 6 7.08 -8.01 7.49
C LEU A 6 6.10 -6.97 6.91
N LEU A 7 4.92 -6.80 7.51
CA LEU A 7 3.92 -5.79 7.10
C LEU A 7 4.16 -4.41 7.70
N GLN A 8 5.00 -4.30 8.75
CA GLN A 8 5.19 -3.04 9.48
C GLN A 8 5.60 -1.87 8.57
N PRO A 9 6.58 -2.03 7.65
CA PRO A 9 7.00 -0.93 6.79
C PRO A 9 5.89 -0.44 5.84
N VAL A 10 5.05 -1.35 5.36
CA VAL A 10 3.91 -1.00 4.48
C VAL A 10 2.82 -0.27 5.26
N HIS A 11 2.52 -0.75 6.48
CA HIS A 11 1.57 -0.12 7.37
C HIS A 11 2.00 1.31 7.74
N ASP A 12 3.25 1.49 8.17
CA ASP A 12 3.76 2.80 8.59
C ASP A 12 3.82 3.80 7.44
N ALA A 13 4.20 3.35 6.25
CA ALA A 13 4.17 4.19 5.05
C ALA A 13 2.74 4.61 4.68
N LEU A 14 1.76 3.72 4.84
CA LEU A 14 0.35 4.01 4.55
C LEU A 14 -0.23 5.03 5.53
N GLU A 15 0.12 4.93 6.83
CA GLU A 15 -0.24 5.92 7.83
C GLU A 15 0.42 7.27 7.50
N ALA A 16 1.72 7.31 7.22
CA ALA A 16 2.43 8.52 6.86
C ALA A 16 1.83 9.20 5.61
N PHE A 17 1.45 8.42 4.60
CA PHE A 17 0.74 8.93 3.42
C PHE A 17 -0.62 9.53 3.79
N SER A 18 -1.40 8.82 4.63
CA SER A 18 -2.72 9.29 5.09
C SER A 18 -2.65 10.58 5.92
N HIS A 19 -1.54 10.81 6.61
CA HIS A 19 -1.24 12.04 7.34
C HIS A 19 -0.64 13.16 6.48
N GLY A 20 -0.40 12.91 5.18
CA GLY A 20 0.23 13.86 4.28
C GLY A 20 1.73 14.07 4.51
N THR A 21 2.38 13.20 5.28
CA THR A 21 3.82 13.27 5.58
C THR A 21 4.68 12.41 4.65
N LEU A 22 4.04 11.59 3.81
CA LEU A 22 4.68 10.81 2.75
C LEU A 22 3.95 11.04 1.42
N SER A 23 4.69 11.08 0.32
CA SER A 23 4.10 11.17 -1.02
C SER A 23 3.61 9.81 -1.52
N ALA A 24 2.73 9.79 -2.54
CA ALA A 24 2.27 8.56 -3.18
C ALA A 24 3.45 7.72 -3.70
N SER A 25 4.43 8.37 -4.35
CA SER A 25 5.65 7.71 -4.82
C SER A 25 6.48 7.14 -3.65
N GLY A 26 6.59 7.85 -2.53
CA GLY A 26 7.28 7.36 -1.34
C GLY A 26 6.65 6.10 -0.75
N LEU A 27 5.32 6.07 -0.63
CA LEU A 27 4.57 4.87 -0.22
C LEU A 27 4.81 3.72 -1.20
N SER A 28 4.67 3.99 -2.50
CA SER A 28 4.91 3.03 -3.57
C SER A 28 6.30 2.41 -3.54
N THR A 29 7.35 3.22 -3.34
CA THR A 29 8.73 2.73 -3.20
C THR A 29 8.89 1.84 -1.97
N THR A 30 8.42 2.29 -0.80
CA THR A 30 8.55 1.49 0.44
C THR A 30 7.84 0.14 0.32
N ALA A 31 6.62 0.13 -0.26
CA ALA A 31 5.83 -1.09 -0.41
C ALA A 31 6.47 -2.08 -1.40
N ARG A 32 6.92 -1.61 -2.58
CA ARG A 32 7.58 -2.47 -3.58
C ARG A 32 8.94 -3.01 -3.11
N ALA A 33 9.60 -2.33 -2.17
CA ALA A 33 10.86 -2.79 -1.58
C ALA A 33 10.70 -3.96 -0.61
N GLN A 34 9.49 -4.32 -0.18
CA GLN A 34 9.25 -5.41 0.79
C GLN A 34 9.28 -6.78 0.11
N THR A 35 10.43 -7.17 -0.45
CA THR A 35 10.59 -8.45 -1.18
C THR A 35 10.30 -9.66 -0.31
N ASP A 36 10.69 -9.63 0.97
CA ASP A 36 10.49 -10.74 1.91
C ASP A 36 9.00 -10.90 2.29
N LEU A 37 8.26 -9.78 2.40
CA LEU A 37 6.82 -9.79 2.57
C LEU A 37 6.14 -10.42 1.34
N LEU A 38 6.51 -9.95 0.14
CA LEU A 38 5.91 -10.43 -1.10
C LEU A 38 6.21 -11.91 -1.36
N ALA A 39 7.41 -12.38 -1.02
CA ALA A 39 7.78 -13.79 -1.08
C ALA A 39 7.04 -14.65 -0.04
N ALA A 40 6.59 -14.06 1.07
CA ALA A 40 5.79 -14.75 2.09
C ALA A 40 4.31 -14.90 1.73
N LEU A 41 3.82 -14.16 0.73
CA LEU A 41 2.42 -14.13 0.33
C LEU A 41 2.18 -14.93 -0.96
N PRO A 42 0.94 -15.41 -1.20
CA PRO A 42 0.56 -15.94 -2.51
C PRO A 42 0.76 -14.89 -3.62
N PRO A 43 1.21 -15.26 -4.84
CA PRO A 43 1.61 -14.31 -5.90
C PRO A 43 0.57 -13.22 -6.24
N ARG A 44 -0.72 -13.57 -6.20
CA ARG A 44 -1.85 -12.62 -6.39
C ARG A 44 -1.81 -11.38 -5.49
N TYR A 45 -1.20 -11.46 -4.31
CA TYR A 45 -1.09 -10.30 -3.42
C TYR A 45 -0.18 -9.22 -4.00
N ALA A 46 0.91 -9.61 -4.66
CA ALA A 46 1.82 -8.67 -5.32
C ALA A 46 1.13 -7.99 -6.50
N GLU A 47 0.37 -8.74 -7.30
CA GLU A 47 -0.40 -8.20 -8.43
C GLU A 47 -1.40 -7.14 -7.97
N VAL A 48 -2.19 -7.44 -6.93
CA VAL A 48 -3.16 -6.50 -6.36
C VAL A 48 -2.46 -5.28 -5.77
N LEU A 49 -1.38 -5.49 -4.99
CA LEU A 49 -0.63 -4.38 -4.39
C LEU A 49 -0.10 -3.44 -5.47
N HIS A 50 0.60 -3.96 -6.48
CA HIS A 50 1.16 -3.14 -7.56
C HIS A 50 0.07 -2.38 -8.33
N GLY A 51 -1.06 -3.03 -8.63
CA GLY A 51 -2.17 -2.34 -9.30
C GLY A 51 -2.81 -1.22 -8.47
N LEU A 52 -2.86 -1.35 -7.14
CA LEU A 52 -3.31 -0.28 -6.25
C LEU A 52 -2.30 0.88 -6.21
N LEU A 53 -1.01 0.56 -6.13
CA LEU A 53 0.08 1.54 -6.11
C LEU A 53 0.18 2.33 -7.43
N ASP A 54 0.02 1.67 -8.57
CA ASP A 54 0.02 2.33 -9.89
C ASP A 54 -1.14 3.35 -10.01
N ARG A 55 -2.33 2.96 -9.53
CA ARG A 55 -3.49 3.87 -9.50
C ARG A 55 -3.28 5.03 -8.52
N LEU A 56 -2.64 4.79 -7.38
CA LEU A 56 -2.32 5.82 -6.42
C LEU A 56 -1.35 6.86 -7.01
N GLU A 57 -0.27 6.40 -7.63
CA GLU A 57 0.70 7.29 -8.29
C GLU A 57 0.06 8.07 -9.43
N SER A 58 -0.79 7.43 -10.24
CA SER A 58 -1.56 8.12 -11.27
C SER A 58 -2.50 9.18 -10.68
N SER A 59 -3.23 8.86 -9.61
CA SER A 59 -4.15 9.79 -8.94
C SER A 59 -3.44 11.01 -8.36
N ALA A 60 -2.18 10.88 -7.96
CA ALA A 60 -1.39 11.98 -7.42
C ALA A 60 -0.93 12.98 -8.50
N LEU A 61 -0.90 12.58 -9.77
CA LEU A 61 -0.52 13.45 -10.90
C LEU A 61 -1.66 14.38 -11.35
N PHE A 62 -2.91 14.11 -10.95
CA PHE A 62 -4.08 14.90 -11.31
C PHE A 62 -4.63 15.60 -10.06
N SER A 63 -4.46 16.92 -9.94
CA SER A 63 -4.71 17.69 -8.69
C SER A 63 -5.89 18.69 -8.74
N GLU A 64 -6.86 18.50 -9.62
CA GLU A 64 -8.01 19.42 -9.74
C GLU A 64 -9.25 18.82 -9.06
N GLU A 65 -9.26 18.78 -7.72
CA GLU A 65 -10.39 18.53 -6.79
C GLU A 65 -11.13 17.18 -6.89
N SER A 66 -11.09 16.49 -8.03
CA SER A 66 -11.81 15.25 -8.33
C SER A 66 -11.06 13.99 -7.88
N CYS A 67 -9.77 14.11 -7.54
CA CYS A 67 -8.93 12.98 -7.16
C CYS A 67 -8.90 12.70 -5.66
N SER A 68 -9.39 13.61 -4.80
CA SER A 68 -9.43 13.39 -3.35
C SER A 68 -10.30 12.19 -2.99
N PHE A 69 -11.45 12.04 -3.66
CA PHE A 69 -12.33 10.88 -3.46
C PHE A 69 -11.67 9.58 -3.91
N SER A 70 -11.08 9.55 -5.11
CA SER A 70 -10.38 8.36 -5.62
C SER A 70 -9.15 8.00 -4.80
N GLN A 71 -8.43 8.98 -4.25
CA GLN A 71 -7.27 8.73 -3.38
C GLN A 71 -7.69 8.12 -2.04
N LYS A 72 -8.79 8.62 -1.45
CA LYS A 72 -9.35 8.03 -0.22
C LYS A 72 -9.75 6.56 -0.44
N ASP A 73 -10.46 6.25 -1.51
CA ASP A 73 -10.87 4.86 -1.82
C ASP A 73 -9.65 3.94 -2.07
N LEU A 74 -8.58 4.47 -2.66
CA LEU A 74 -7.32 3.75 -2.85
C LEU A 74 -6.61 3.47 -1.52
N VAL A 75 -6.58 4.45 -0.61
CA VAL A 75 -6.06 4.27 0.75
C VAL A 75 -6.86 3.21 1.51
N ASP A 76 -8.19 3.26 1.45
CA ASP A 76 -9.06 2.28 2.10
C ASP A 76 -8.85 0.86 1.52
N SER A 77 -8.62 0.76 0.19
CA SER A 77 -8.26 -0.50 -0.47
C SER A 77 -6.90 -1.04 -0.04
N LEU A 78 -5.89 -0.17 0.14
CA LEU A 78 -4.57 -0.54 0.65
C LEU A 78 -4.64 -1.00 2.11
N ARG A 79 -5.45 -0.35 2.95
CA ARG A 79 -5.71 -0.80 4.34
C ARG A 79 -6.30 -2.20 4.34
N MET A 80 -7.31 -2.44 3.49
CA MET A 80 -7.91 -3.77 3.35
C MET A 80 -6.90 -4.82 2.87
N TRP A 81 -6.01 -4.45 1.95
CA TRP A 81 -4.94 -5.34 1.50
C TRP A 81 -4.00 -5.72 2.66
N VAL A 82 -3.58 -4.77 3.50
CA VAL A 82 -2.73 -5.02 4.67
C VAL A 82 -3.38 -6.01 5.63
N GLU A 83 -4.67 -5.85 5.92
CA GLU A 83 -5.40 -6.76 6.81
C GLU A 83 -5.52 -8.18 6.23
N LYS A 84 -5.77 -8.30 4.93
CA LYS A 84 -5.79 -9.61 4.24
C LYS A 84 -4.41 -10.27 4.22
N ALA A 85 -3.37 -9.48 3.96
CA ALA A 85 -1.99 -9.96 3.96
C ALA A 85 -1.57 -10.43 5.35
N ARG A 86 -1.97 -9.71 6.41
CA ARG A 86 -1.75 -10.11 7.81
C ARG A 86 -2.35 -11.48 8.10
N ALA A 87 -3.61 -11.69 7.73
CA ALA A 87 -4.29 -12.97 7.93
C ALA A 87 -3.65 -14.11 7.10
N ALA A 88 -3.01 -13.81 5.97
CA ALA A 88 -2.39 -14.81 5.11
C ALA A 88 -0.99 -15.26 5.57
N ILE A 89 -0.30 -14.47 6.40
CA ILE A 89 1.05 -14.77 6.92
C ILE A 89 1.12 -14.93 8.45
N ALA A 90 -0.02 -14.84 9.12
CA ALA A 90 -0.18 -15.16 10.54
C ALA A 90 -0.01 -16.67 10.78
#